data_AF-A0A151ID05-F1
#
_entry.id   AF-A0A151ID05-F1
#
_cell.length_a   1.000
_cell.length_b   1.000
_cell.length_c   1.000
_cell.angle_alpha   90.00
_cell.angle_beta   90.00
_cell.angle_gamma   90.00
#
_symmetry.space_group_name_H-M   'P 1'
#
loop_
_entity.id
_entity.type
_entity.pdbx_description
1 polymer ?
#
loop_
_entity_poly.entity_id
_entity_poly.type
_entity_poly.pdbx_seq_one_letter_code
_entity_poly.pdbx_strand_id
1 'polypeptide(L)'
;MAQVNAQLKSKRGRRYDLEFKKFALSIYFLSPRTYRELQQSIALPSVLRSLHLFTERWNILPGTNDKIFEALKLKLNSLPLIERHCVLCADEMSLKSHLFYNVSRDEIIGFEDNGDKKSCVPAKSAFVIMARSIAGEWKLPVYFCFVETTCHSNVLKNILFDIIIKLRGNTTVKFSKNHFFFGLKKSFEPCRIRGKNFYT
;
A
#
# COMPACT_ATOMS: atom_id res chain seq x y z
N MET A 1 -19.97 20.44 12.36
CA MET A 1 -19.71 21.79 12.90
C MET A 1 -18.33 22.38 12.51
N ALA A 2 -17.22 21.64 12.58
CA ALA A 2 -15.87 22.21 12.32
C ALA A 2 -15.64 22.74 10.88
N GLN A 3 -16.27 22.14 9.86
CA GLN A 3 -16.02 22.46 8.45
C GLN A 3 -16.71 23.76 7.99
N VAL A 4 -17.93 24.04 8.48
CA VAL A 4 -18.66 25.29 8.23
C VAL A 4 -17.88 26.47 8.81
N ASN A 5 -17.35 26.30 10.03
CA ASN A 5 -16.51 27.31 10.68
C ASN A 5 -15.14 27.49 9.98
N ALA A 6 -14.64 26.48 9.26
CA ALA A 6 -13.38 26.56 8.52
C ALA A 6 -13.50 27.33 7.21
N GLN A 7 -14.69 27.40 6.60
CA GLN A 7 -14.94 28.22 5.40
C GLN A 7 -14.80 29.71 5.72
N LEU A 8 -15.23 30.14 6.90
CA LEU A 8 -15.13 31.53 7.39
C LEU A 8 -13.68 31.95 7.73
N LYS A 9 -12.76 31.00 7.85
CA LYS A 9 -11.35 31.27 8.20
C LYS A 9 -10.47 31.43 6.95
N SER A 10 -9.47 32.30 7.06
CA SER A 10 -8.45 32.49 6.02
C SER A 10 -7.71 31.19 5.73
N LYS A 11 -7.25 31.02 4.47
CA LYS A 11 -6.63 29.76 4.00
C LYS A 11 -5.44 29.30 4.86
N ARG A 12 -4.70 30.23 5.48
CA ARG A 12 -3.50 29.93 6.30
C ARG A 12 -3.80 29.60 7.77
N GLY A 13 -5.04 29.82 8.24
CA GLY A 13 -5.45 29.59 9.64
C GLY A 13 -6.33 28.36 9.85
N ARG A 14 -6.55 27.54 8.82
CA ARG A 14 -7.44 26.37 8.88
C ARG A 14 -6.73 25.19 9.54
N ARG A 15 -7.31 24.69 10.62
CA ARG A 15 -6.91 23.42 11.25
C ARG A 15 -7.91 22.35 10.86
N TYR A 16 -7.39 21.21 10.44
CA TYR A 16 -8.19 20.07 9.99
C TYR A 16 -8.04 18.92 10.98
N ASP A 17 -9.19 18.37 11.36
CA ASP A 17 -9.24 17.17 12.17
C ASP A 17 -8.71 15.94 11.41
N LEU A 18 -8.30 14.91 12.15
CA LEU A 18 -7.75 13.68 11.59
C LEU A 18 -8.76 12.96 10.69
N GLU A 19 -10.01 12.83 11.12
CA GLU A 19 -11.05 12.15 10.33
C GLU A 19 -11.33 12.90 9.03
N PHE A 20 -11.30 14.24 9.10
CA PHE A 20 -11.45 15.06 7.90
C PHE A 20 -10.27 14.94 6.94
N LYS A 21 -9.04 14.80 7.45
CA LYS A 21 -7.86 14.52 6.61
C LYS A 21 -7.98 13.16 5.92
N LYS A 22 -8.44 12.13 6.63
CA LYS A 22 -8.71 10.80 6.03
C LYS A 22 -9.75 10.89 4.93
N PHE A 23 -10.87 11.56 5.19
CA PHE A 23 -11.92 11.79 4.19
C PHE A 23 -11.40 12.53 2.95
N ALA A 24 -10.66 13.62 3.15
CA ALA A 24 -10.04 14.37 2.07
C ALA A 24 -9.07 13.51 1.26
N LEU A 25 -8.28 12.66 1.93
CA LEU A 25 -7.35 11.75 1.29
C LEU A 25 -8.08 10.67 0.45
N SER A 26 -9.23 10.17 0.92
CA SER A 26 -10.07 9.23 0.15
C SER A 26 -10.55 9.85 -1.17
N ILE A 27 -11.01 11.11 -1.16
CA ILE A 27 -11.39 11.82 -2.39
C ILE A 27 -10.18 11.99 -3.30
N TYR A 28 -9.03 12.36 -2.73
CA TYR A 28 -7.80 12.57 -3.47
C TYR A 28 -7.33 11.29 -4.19
N PHE A 29 -7.38 10.14 -3.52
CA PHE A 29 -7.02 8.86 -4.12
C PHE A 29 -8.03 8.37 -5.16
N LEU A 30 -9.31 8.73 -5.01
CA LEU A 30 -10.32 8.43 -6.03
C LEU A 30 -10.10 9.26 -7.31
N SER A 31 -9.91 10.57 -7.16
CA SER A 31 -9.65 11.47 -8.28
C SER A 31 -8.92 12.75 -7.83
N PRO A 32 -7.61 12.87 -8.11
CA PRO A 32 -6.85 14.09 -7.83
C PRO A 32 -7.38 15.32 -8.58
N ARG A 33 -8.02 15.11 -9.74
CA ARG A 33 -8.61 16.20 -10.53
C ARG A 33 -9.85 16.74 -9.83
N THR A 34 -10.79 15.84 -9.50
CA THR A 34 -12.01 16.20 -8.77
C THR A 34 -11.70 16.87 -7.44
N TYR A 35 -10.66 16.40 -6.74
CA TYR A 35 -10.20 17.04 -5.51
C TYR A 35 -9.80 18.52 -5.71
N ARG A 36 -9.07 18.84 -6.79
CA ARG A 36 -8.65 20.22 -7.09
C ARG A 36 -9.82 21.11 -7.47
N GLU A 37 -10.80 20.58 -8.20
CA GLU A 37 -12.04 21.32 -8.51
C GLU A 37 -12.83 21.60 -7.23
N LEU A 38 -13.04 20.58 -6.39
CA LEU A 38 -13.73 20.75 -5.12
C LEU A 38 -13.02 21.73 -4.19
N GLN A 39 -11.69 21.77 -4.20
CA GLN A 39 -10.91 22.69 -3.37
C GLN A 39 -11.16 24.19 -3.70
N GLN A 40 -11.73 24.50 -4.87
CA GLN A 40 -12.12 25.86 -5.23
C GLN A 40 -13.37 26.32 -4.46
N SER A 41 -14.33 25.42 -4.23
CA SER A 41 -15.62 25.73 -3.60
C SER A 41 -15.70 25.34 -2.12
N ILE A 42 -15.00 24.28 -1.70
CA ILE A 42 -14.98 23.79 -0.31
C ILE A 42 -13.60 23.93 0.33
N ALA A 43 -13.60 24.17 1.65
CA ALA A 43 -12.38 24.38 2.43
C ALA A 43 -11.60 23.08 2.68
N LEU A 44 -11.08 22.43 1.64
CA LEU A 44 -10.29 21.20 1.72
C LEU A 44 -8.83 21.45 2.10
N PRO A 45 -8.15 20.47 2.75
CA PRO A 45 -6.73 20.53 3.04
C PRO A 45 -5.89 20.76 1.77
N SER A 46 -4.75 21.43 1.92
CA SER A 46 -3.81 21.57 0.80
C SER A 46 -3.20 20.20 0.46
N VAL A 47 -3.13 19.86 -0.84
CA VAL A 47 -2.53 18.59 -1.26
C VAL A 47 -1.05 18.55 -0.87
N LEU A 48 -0.27 19.51 -1.37
CA LEU A 48 1.20 19.54 -1.24
C LEU A 48 1.73 19.66 0.18
N ARG A 49 0.98 20.30 1.08
CA ARG A 49 1.45 20.52 2.46
C ARG A 49 0.68 19.69 3.46
N SER A 50 -0.64 19.68 3.41
CA SER A 50 -1.43 18.99 4.44
C SER A 50 -1.52 17.48 4.21
N LEU A 51 -1.79 17.04 2.98
CA LEU A 51 -1.94 15.62 2.69
C LEU A 51 -0.58 14.92 2.57
N HIS A 52 0.40 15.52 1.89
CA HIS A 52 1.75 14.95 1.79
C HIS A 52 2.41 14.73 3.16
N LEU A 53 2.44 15.75 4.03
CA LEU A 53 2.96 15.59 5.40
C LEU A 53 2.18 14.56 6.23
N PHE A 54 0.88 14.39 5.92
CA PHE A 54 0.06 13.38 6.59
C PHE A 54 0.43 11.97 6.13
N THR A 55 0.69 11.78 4.83
CA THR A 55 1.10 10.49 4.25
C THR A 55 2.57 10.15 4.48
N GLU A 56 3.47 11.13 4.63
CA GLU A 56 4.89 10.89 4.94
C GLU A 56 5.09 10.11 6.24
N ARG A 57 4.14 10.26 7.18
CA ARG A 57 4.13 9.50 8.43
C ARG A 57 3.88 8.01 8.23
N TRP A 58 3.34 7.62 7.07
CA TRP A 58 3.11 6.22 6.75
C TRP A 58 4.43 5.58 6.33
N ASN A 59 5.19 5.13 7.31
CA ASN A 59 6.41 4.38 7.04
C ASN A 59 6.07 2.95 6.60
N ILE A 60 6.02 2.75 5.28
CA ILE A 60 5.87 1.42 4.66
C ILE A 60 7.24 1.03 4.12
N LEU A 61 7.84 0.01 4.72
CA LEU A 61 9.13 -0.54 4.32
C LEU A 61 8.94 -1.86 3.56
N PRO A 62 9.87 -2.23 2.67
CA PRO A 62 9.89 -3.55 2.04
C PRO A 62 9.84 -4.67 3.09
N GLY A 63 9.27 -5.80 2.71
CA GLY A 63 9.05 -6.94 3.58
C GLY A 63 7.62 -7.07 4.09
N THR A 64 7.48 -7.75 5.22
CA THR A 64 6.19 -7.90 5.92
C THR A 64 5.94 -6.74 6.88
N ASN A 65 4.71 -6.25 6.96
CA ASN A 65 4.32 -5.22 7.92
C ASN A 65 3.30 -5.76 8.93
N ASP A 66 3.71 -5.92 10.18
CA ASP A 66 2.87 -6.52 11.22
C ASP A 66 1.59 -5.71 11.49
N LYS A 67 1.60 -4.39 11.30
CA LYS A 67 0.40 -3.55 11.42
C LYS A 67 -0.67 -3.93 10.41
N ILE A 68 -0.26 -4.37 9.22
CA ILE A 68 -1.18 -4.84 8.17
C ILE A 68 -1.82 -6.16 8.60
N PHE A 69 -1.04 -7.07 9.20
CA PHE A 69 -1.56 -8.35 9.70
C PHE A 69 -2.53 -8.16 10.89
N GLU A 70 -2.24 -7.24 11.80
CA GLU A 70 -3.16 -6.91 12.91
C GLU A 70 -4.46 -6.27 12.39
N ALA A 71 -4.37 -5.35 11.44
CA ALA A 71 -5.56 -4.77 10.82
C ALA A 71 -6.38 -5.83 10.06
N LEU A 72 -5.71 -6.74 9.36
CA LEU A 72 -6.34 -7.87 8.67
C LEU A 72 -7.07 -8.78 9.66
N LYS A 73 -6.47 -9.08 10.81
CA LYS A 73 -7.07 -9.89 11.87
C LYS A 73 -8.37 -9.27 12.39
N LEU A 74 -8.36 -7.99 12.71
CA LEU A 74 -9.56 -7.27 13.15
C LEU A 74 -10.67 -7.34 12.10
N LYS A 75 -10.33 -7.14 10.82
CA LYS A 75 -11.28 -7.24 9.70
C LYS A 75 -11.84 -8.66 9.56
N LEU A 76 -11.00 -9.69 9.65
CA LEU A 76 -11.43 -11.08 9.50
C LEU A 76 -12.32 -11.55 10.65
N ASN A 77 -12.10 -11.04 11.86
CA ASN A 77 -12.94 -11.36 13.01
C ASN A 77 -14.39 -10.85 12.83
N SER A 78 -14.58 -9.72 12.14
CA SER A 78 -15.91 -9.22 11.80
C SER A 78 -16.60 -9.96 10.64
N LEU A 79 -15.87 -10.77 9.87
CA LEU A 79 -16.39 -11.45 8.68
C LEU A 79 -16.86 -12.87 8.99
N PRO A 80 -17.86 -13.38 8.24
CA PRO A 80 -18.30 -14.77 8.37
C PRO A 80 -17.20 -15.75 7.95
N LEU A 81 -17.22 -16.96 8.51
CA LEU A 81 -16.18 -17.98 8.30
C LEU A 81 -15.91 -18.28 6.81
N ILE A 82 -16.95 -18.27 5.97
CA ILE A 82 -16.83 -18.53 4.54
C ILE A 82 -15.95 -17.48 3.82
N GLU A 83 -16.03 -16.22 4.24
CA GLU A 83 -15.25 -15.12 3.66
C GLU A 83 -13.82 -15.03 4.22
N ARG A 84 -13.51 -15.81 5.27
CA ARG A 84 -12.15 -15.94 5.82
C ARG A 84 -11.27 -16.85 5.00
N HIS A 85 -11.84 -17.64 4.09
CA HIS A 85 -11.06 -18.42 3.13
C HIS A 85 -10.35 -17.50 2.15
N CYS A 86 -9.02 -17.58 2.11
CA CYS A 86 -8.20 -16.75 1.24
C CYS A 86 -7.23 -17.56 0.39
N VAL A 87 -6.81 -16.92 -0.70
CA VAL A 87 -5.72 -17.32 -1.59
C VAL A 87 -4.63 -16.27 -1.54
N LEU A 88 -3.39 -16.71 -1.74
CA LEU A 88 -2.25 -15.81 -1.94
C LEU A 88 -2.00 -15.67 -3.44
N CYS A 89 -1.98 -14.44 -3.91
CA CYS A 89 -1.63 -14.09 -5.27
C CYS A 89 -0.29 -13.37 -5.24
N ALA A 90 0.66 -13.85 -6.02
CA ALA A 90 1.95 -13.21 -6.21
C ALA A 90 2.02 -12.63 -7.63
N ASP A 91 2.56 -11.43 -7.77
CA ASP A 91 2.85 -10.82 -9.07
C ASP A 91 4.15 -10.02 -9.02
N GLU A 92 4.80 -9.91 -10.17
CA GLU A 92 6.04 -9.16 -10.37
C GLU A 92 5.82 -8.06 -11.39
N MET A 93 6.12 -6.81 -11.01
CA MET A 93 6.02 -5.65 -11.89
C MET A 93 7.40 -5.13 -12.25
N SER A 94 7.66 -4.91 -13.54
CA SER A 94 8.89 -4.25 -13.99
C SER A 94 8.88 -2.77 -13.60
N LEU A 95 10.03 -2.31 -13.07
CA LEU A 95 10.31 -0.94 -12.67
C LEU A 95 11.38 -0.35 -13.58
N LYS A 96 11.31 0.98 -13.77
CA LYS A 96 12.44 1.73 -14.31
C LYS A 96 13.50 1.87 -13.23
N SER A 97 14.68 1.28 -13.43
CA SER A 97 15.77 1.40 -12.49
C SER A 97 16.21 2.86 -12.34
N HIS A 98 16.21 3.35 -11.10
CA HIS A 98 16.66 4.69 -10.76
C HIS A 98 17.03 4.75 -9.28
N LEU A 99 18.16 5.38 -8.97
CA LEU A 99 18.60 5.61 -7.60
C LEU A 99 18.36 7.08 -7.23
N PHE A 100 17.74 7.32 -6.09
CA PHE A 100 17.53 8.67 -5.59
C PHE A 100 17.85 8.75 -4.10
N TYR A 101 18.46 9.85 -3.68
CA TYR A 101 18.78 10.07 -2.29
C TYR A 101 17.62 10.81 -1.60
N ASN A 102 17.07 10.19 -0.56
CA ASN A 102 16.02 10.77 0.26
C ASN A 102 16.65 11.48 1.46
N VAL A 103 16.72 12.82 1.38
CA VAL A 103 17.29 13.69 2.43
C VAL A 103 16.59 13.52 3.78
N SER A 104 15.27 13.29 3.78
CA SER A 104 14.50 13.18 5.03
C SER A 104 14.80 11.92 5.83
N ARG A 105 15.27 10.87 5.13
CA ARG A 105 15.55 9.55 5.71
C ARG A 105 17.03 9.19 5.70
N ASP A 106 17.86 10.06 5.15
CA ASP A 106 19.28 9.84 4.93
C ASP A 106 19.57 8.47 4.27
N GLU A 107 18.78 8.13 3.24
CA GLU A 107 18.87 6.84 2.56
C GLU A 107 18.82 6.97 1.04
N ILE A 108 19.57 6.11 0.35
CA ILE A 108 19.43 5.93 -1.09
C ILE A 108 18.32 4.90 -1.34
N ILE A 109 17.33 5.29 -2.14
CA ILE A 109 16.18 4.49 -2.54
C ILE A 109 16.39 4.03 -3.98
N GLY A 110 15.90 2.83 -4.31
CA GLY A 110 15.98 2.22 -5.64
C GLY A 110 16.91 1.01 -5.72
N PHE A 111 17.53 0.63 -4.60
CA PHE A 111 18.24 -0.63 -4.45
C PHE A 111 17.27 -1.81 -4.24
N GLU A 112 17.74 -3.01 -4.57
CA GLU A 112 17.10 -4.26 -4.19
C GLU A 112 17.03 -4.38 -2.67
N ASP A 113 15.83 -4.71 -2.19
CA ASP A 113 15.48 -4.76 -0.79
C ASP A 113 14.36 -5.78 -0.57
N ASN A 114 14.72 -6.86 0.14
CA ASN A 114 13.80 -7.94 0.48
C ASN A 114 13.20 -7.79 1.90
N GLY A 115 13.38 -6.64 2.55
CA GLY A 115 12.95 -6.36 3.92
C GLY A 115 13.96 -6.79 4.97
N ASP A 116 14.66 -7.92 4.75
CA ASP A 116 15.71 -8.40 5.66
C ASP A 116 17.11 -7.91 5.25
N LYS A 117 17.33 -7.82 3.93
CA LYS A 117 18.63 -7.47 3.35
C LYS A 117 18.43 -6.50 2.20
N LYS A 118 19.24 -5.45 2.23
CA LYS A 118 19.37 -4.45 1.17
C LYS A 118 20.71 -4.65 0.48
N SER A 119 20.70 -4.89 -0.83
CA SER A 119 21.91 -5.06 -1.63
C SER A 119 22.27 -3.74 -2.31
N CYS A 120 23.52 -3.55 -2.74
CA CYS A 120 23.92 -2.36 -3.52
C CYS A 120 23.58 -2.49 -5.01
N VAL A 121 22.60 -3.33 -5.36
CA VAL A 121 22.19 -3.59 -6.74
C VAL A 121 20.91 -2.82 -7.03
N PRO A 122 20.83 -2.03 -8.13
CA PRO A 122 19.60 -1.33 -8.48
C PRO A 122 18.45 -2.28 -8.81
N ALA A 123 17.29 -2.08 -8.20
CA ALA A 123 16.10 -2.87 -8.48
C ALA A 123 15.54 -2.56 -9.87
N LYS A 124 15.12 -3.59 -10.61
CA LYS A 124 14.41 -3.47 -11.90
C LYS A 124 13.02 -4.08 -11.87
N SER A 125 12.66 -4.76 -10.78
CA SER A 125 11.31 -5.28 -10.55
C SER A 125 10.86 -5.06 -9.10
N ALA A 126 9.56 -4.97 -8.90
CA ALA A 126 8.92 -5.09 -7.59
C ALA A 126 8.06 -6.35 -7.56
N PHE A 127 8.22 -7.13 -6.50
CA PHE A 127 7.45 -8.34 -6.28
C PHE A 127 6.46 -8.10 -5.15
N VAL A 128 5.20 -8.47 -5.34
CA VAL A 128 4.11 -8.22 -4.39
C VAL A 128 3.31 -9.50 -4.16
N ILE A 129 3.05 -9.81 -2.88
CA ILE A 129 2.12 -10.86 -2.49
C ILE A 129 0.89 -10.22 -1.85
N MET A 130 -0.28 -10.58 -2.35
CA MET A 130 -1.56 -10.16 -1.83
C MET A 130 -2.37 -11.35 -1.31
N ALA A 131 -3.00 -11.17 -0.15
CA ALA A 131 -4.04 -12.07 0.32
C ALA A 131 -5.39 -11.61 -0.21
N ARG A 132 -6.16 -12.52 -0.80
CA ARG A 132 -7.49 -12.24 -1.36
C ARG A 132 -8.49 -13.30 -0.88
N SER A 133 -9.68 -12.89 -0.51
CA SER A 133 -10.77 -13.84 -0.21
C SER A 133 -11.23 -14.60 -1.45
N ILE A 134 -11.66 -15.85 -1.24
CA ILE A 134 -12.29 -16.66 -2.29
C ILE A 134 -13.77 -16.29 -2.42
N ALA A 135 -14.48 -16.21 -1.30
CA ALA A 135 -15.92 -15.98 -1.25
C ALA A 135 -16.31 -14.53 -0.99
N GLY A 136 -15.41 -13.74 -0.39
CA GLY A 136 -15.65 -12.34 -0.05
C GLY A 136 -14.97 -11.36 -0.99
N GLU A 137 -15.28 -10.08 -0.82
CA GLU A 137 -14.72 -8.98 -1.61
C GLU A 137 -13.63 -8.23 -0.85
N TRP A 138 -12.63 -8.96 -0.34
CA TRP A 138 -11.46 -8.33 0.28
C TRP A 138 -10.14 -8.82 -0.35
N LYS A 139 -9.23 -7.86 -0.52
CA LYS A 139 -7.86 -8.04 -0.99
C LYS A 139 -6.93 -7.12 -0.21
N LEU A 140 -5.75 -7.59 0.16
CA LEU A 140 -4.78 -6.81 0.92
C LEU A 140 -3.35 -7.24 0.54
N PRO A 141 -2.46 -6.30 0.17
CA PRO A 141 -1.04 -6.60 0.04
C PRO A 141 -0.45 -6.92 1.41
N VAL A 142 0.16 -8.10 1.53
CA VAL A 142 0.74 -8.60 2.79
C VAL A 142 2.27 -8.49 2.81
N TYR A 143 2.88 -8.47 1.63
CA TYR A 143 4.32 -8.41 1.46
C TYR A 143 4.65 -7.75 0.13
N PHE A 144 5.74 -6.99 0.10
CA PHE A 144 6.36 -6.54 -1.13
C PHE A 144 7.88 -6.45 -0.98
N CYS A 145 8.61 -6.65 -2.07
CA CYS A 145 10.05 -6.41 -2.12
C CYS A 145 10.48 -5.85 -3.46
N PHE A 146 11.71 -5.33 -3.50
CA PHE A 146 12.37 -4.86 -4.71
C PHE A 146 13.48 -5.84 -5.07
N VAL A 147 13.52 -6.27 -6.33
CA VAL A 147 14.49 -7.26 -6.82
C VAL A 147 15.15 -6.76 -8.10
N GLU A 148 16.36 -7.23 -8.39
CA GLU A 148 17.04 -6.83 -9.61
C GLU A 148 16.32 -7.36 -10.86
N THR A 149 16.07 -8.67 -10.95
CA THR A 149 15.49 -9.28 -12.16
C THR A 149 14.48 -10.37 -11.87
N THR A 150 14.79 -11.27 -10.93
CA THR A 150 13.90 -12.35 -10.50
C THR A 150 14.20 -12.71 -9.05
N CYS A 151 13.16 -13.04 -8.29
CA CYS A 151 13.33 -13.52 -6.93
C CYS A 151 13.77 -14.99 -6.94
N HIS A 152 14.88 -15.34 -6.28
CA HIS A 152 15.34 -16.73 -6.21
C HIS A 152 14.28 -17.64 -5.58
N SER A 153 14.02 -18.79 -6.21
CA SER A 153 12.93 -19.69 -5.81
C SER A 153 13.00 -20.15 -4.35
N ASN A 154 14.20 -20.33 -3.81
CA ASN A 154 14.40 -20.71 -2.40
C ASN A 154 13.98 -19.60 -1.43
N VAL A 155 14.34 -18.35 -1.74
CA VAL A 155 13.99 -17.18 -0.93
C VAL A 155 12.48 -16.95 -0.97
N LEU A 156 11.89 -17.02 -2.17
CA LEU A 156 10.45 -16.90 -2.36
C LEU A 156 9.67 -17.98 -1.59
N LYS A 157 10.17 -19.22 -1.59
CA LYS A 157 9.57 -20.32 -0.81
C LYS A 157 9.57 -19.98 0.68
N ASN A 158 10.69 -19.53 1.23
CA ASN A 158 10.79 -19.16 2.65
C ASN A 158 9.83 -18.02 2.99
N ILE A 159 9.81 -16.94 2.20
CA ILE A 159 8.89 -15.82 2.36
C ILE A 159 7.42 -16.28 2.34
N LEU A 160 7.07 -17.16 1.39
CA LEU A 160 5.71 -17.70 1.32
C LEU A 160 5.35 -18.50 2.57
N PHE A 161 6.26 -19.35 3.07
CA PHE A 161 6.03 -20.10 4.30
C PHE A 161 5.87 -19.17 5.50
N ASP A 162 6.70 -18.14 5.62
CA ASP A 162 6.63 -17.16 6.70
C ASP A 162 5.30 -16.40 6.68
N ILE A 163 4.83 -15.98 5.51
CA ILE A 163 3.52 -15.34 5.35
C ILE A 163 2.40 -16.30 5.72
N ILE A 164 2.45 -17.57 5.30
CA ILE A 164 1.43 -18.57 5.67
C ILE A 164 1.42 -18.79 7.19
N ILE A 165 2.59 -18.87 7.82
CA ILE A 165 2.72 -19.03 9.27
C ILE A 165 2.14 -17.81 9.98
N LYS A 166 2.50 -16.58 9.57
CA LYS A 166 1.95 -15.34 10.12
C LYS A 166 0.43 -15.27 9.95
N LEU A 167 -0.10 -15.68 8.81
CA LEU A 167 -1.55 -15.68 8.57
C LEU A 167 -2.27 -16.74 9.43
N ARG A 168 -1.74 -17.96 9.54
CA ARG A 168 -2.33 -19.02 10.38
C ARG A 168 -2.26 -18.71 11.88
N GLY A 169 -1.13 -18.19 12.34
CA GLY A 169 -0.93 -17.87 13.75
C GLY A 169 -1.83 -16.73 14.23
N ASN A 170 -2.11 -15.76 13.36
CA ASN A 170 -2.89 -14.58 13.72
C ASN A 170 -4.40 -14.74 13.45
N THR A 171 -4.83 -15.71 12.64
CA THR A 171 -6.23 -15.81 12.20
C THR A 171 -6.71 -17.25 11.98
N THR A 172 -8.00 -17.53 12.21
CA THR A 172 -8.69 -18.77 11.74
C THR A 172 -8.91 -18.73 10.23
N VAL A 173 -7.84 -18.55 9.46
CA VAL A 173 -7.86 -18.57 7.99
C VAL A 173 -7.54 -19.98 7.52
N LYS A 174 -8.48 -20.57 6.79
CA LYS A 174 -8.27 -21.86 6.11
C LYS A 174 -7.87 -21.59 4.66
N PHE A 175 -6.64 -21.92 4.33
CA PHE A 175 -6.14 -21.89 2.95
C PHE A 175 -6.73 -23.05 2.15
N SER A 176 -7.19 -22.77 0.94
CA SER A 176 -7.49 -23.84 -0.02
C SER A 176 -6.17 -24.47 -0.46
N LYS A 177 -5.98 -25.77 -0.20
CA LYS A 177 -4.70 -26.48 -0.40
C LYS A 177 -4.17 -26.47 -1.85
N ASN A 178 -4.98 -26.06 -2.83
CA ASN A 178 -4.71 -26.33 -4.25
C ASN A 178 -4.69 -25.10 -5.18
N HIS A 179 -4.75 -23.86 -4.67
CA HIS A 179 -4.80 -22.68 -5.56
C HIS A 179 -3.79 -21.60 -5.15
N PHE A 180 -2.52 -21.85 -5.44
CA PHE A 180 -1.58 -20.79 -5.78
C PHE A 180 -1.79 -20.42 -7.24
N PHE A 181 -2.56 -19.36 -7.50
CA PHE A 181 -2.59 -18.78 -8.84
C PHE A 181 -1.35 -17.88 -9.00
N PHE A 182 -0.29 -18.43 -9.62
CA PHE A 182 0.65 -17.61 -10.38
C PHE A 182 -0.13 -17.12 -11.60
N GLY A 183 -0.71 -15.92 -11.47
CA GLY A 183 -1.51 -15.31 -12.52
C GLY A 183 -0.62 -14.79 -13.65
N LEU A 184 -0.04 -15.68 -14.46
CA LEU A 184 0.36 -15.30 -15.82
C LEU A 184 -0.91 -14.95 -16.60
N LYS A 185 -1.05 -13.66 -16.95
CA LYS A 185 -2.14 -13.08 -17.76
C LYS A 185 -3.47 -12.84 -17.04
N LYS A 186 -3.49 -11.83 -16.17
CA LYS A 186 -4.48 -10.75 -16.27
C LYS A 186 -3.83 -9.51 -15.68
N SER A 187 -3.50 -8.58 -16.56
CA SER A 187 -2.84 -7.31 -16.30
C SER A 187 -3.25 -6.75 -14.95
N PHE A 188 -2.32 -6.75 -13.99
CA PHE A 188 -2.35 -5.80 -12.89
C PHE A 188 -2.43 -4.42 -13.55
N GLU A 189 -3.61 -3.79 -13.51
CA GLU A 189 -3.64 -2.34 -13.51
C GLU A 189 -3.47 -1.94 -12.04
N PRO A 190 -2.24 -1.62 -11.57
CA PRO A 190 -2.14 -0.72 -10.44
C PRO A 190 -2.98 0.50 -10.83
N CYS A 191 -3.78 1.06 -9.92
CA CYS A 191 -4.49 2.31 -10.14
C CYS A 191 -3.58 3.24 -10.94
N ARG A 192 -3.88 3.40 -12.23
CA ARG A 192 -3.05 4.17 -13.14
C ARG A 192 -3.26 5.62 -12.71
N ILE A 193 -2.46 6.07 -11.75
CA ILE A 193 -2.27 7.48 -11.45
C ILE A 193 -1.60 8.02 -12.71
N ARG A 194 -2.44 8.30 -13.72
CA ARG A 194 -2.01 8.81 -15.02
C ARG A 194 -1.25 10.09 -14.75
N GLY A 195 0.06 10.00 -14.91
CA GLY A 195 1.01 11.08 -15.08
C GLY A 195 0.82 12.24 -14.12
N LYS A 196 1.48 12.18 -12.96
CA LYS A 196 2.28 13.30 -12.48
C LYS A 196 3.52 12.75 -11.78
N ASN A 197 4.66 13.10 -12.36
CA ASN A 197 5.93 13.24 -11.67
C ASN A 197 5.68 13.73 -10.24
N PHE A 198 5.91 12.87 -9.25
CA PHE A 198 6.14 13.30 -7.89
C PHE A 198 7.56 13.87 -7.83
N TYR A 199 7.74 15.03 -8.44
CA TYR A 199 8.95 15.84 -8.32
C TYR A 199 8.50 17.27 -8.02
N THR A 200 9.21 17.86 -7.05
CA THR A 200 9.04 19.16 -6.38
C THR A 200 7.93 19.29 -5.35
#